data_AF-A0A7K6JLY6-F1
#
_entry.id   AF-A0A7K6JLY6-F1
#
_cell.length_a   1.000
_cell.length_b   1.000
_cell.length_c   1.000
_cell.angle_alpha   90.00
_cell.angle_beta   90.00
_cell.angle_gamma   90.00
#
_symmetry.space_group_name_H-M   'P 1'
#
loop_
_entity.id
_entity.type
_entity.pdbx_description
1 polymer ?
#
loop_
_entity_poly.entity_id
_entity_poly.type
_entity_poly.pdbx_seq_one_letter_code
_entity_poly.pdbx_strand_id
1 'polypeptide(L)' 'AALARLVVEAAVEALASGGRFALGLSGGSLVELLSRELPPALRAAPGADPSRWLVAFCDERLVPP' A
#
# COMPACT_ATOMS: atom_id res chain seq x y z
N ALA A 1 -10.08 -7.43 2.93
CA ALA A 1 -9.64 -8.26 1.80
C ALA A 1 -9.67 -7.55 0.44
N ALA A 2 -10.83 -7.08 -0.08
CA ALA A 2 -10.92 -6.55 -1.45
C ALA A 2 -9.99 -5.36 -1.74
N LEU A 3 -9.91 -4.37 -0.84
CA LEU A 3 -9.02 -3.22 -1.02
C LEU A 3 -7.54 -3.62 -1.02
N ALA A 4 -7.12 -4.50 -0.10
CA ALA A 4 -5.74 -4.98 -0.06
C ALA A 4 -5.35 -5.72 -1.35
N ARG A 5 -6.28 -6.51 -1.93
CA ARG A 5 -6.07 -7.16 -3.23
C ARG A 5 -5.91 -6.13 -4.34
N LEU A 6 -6.78 -5.13 -4.41
CA LEU A 6 -6.69 -4.05 -5.40
C LEU A 6 -5.33 -3.33 -5.34
N VAL A 7 -4.88 -2.97 -4.14
CA VAL A 7 -3.58 -2.30 -3.94
C VAL A 7 -2.42 -3.20 -4.40
N VAL A 8 -2.46 -4.49 -4.08
CA VAL A 8 -1.45 -5.47 -4.49
C VAL A 8 -1.45 -5.69 -6.01
N GLU A 9 -2.61 -5.80 -6.64
CA GLU A 9 -2.74 -5.93 -8.09
C GLU A 9 -2.16 -4.71 -8.81
N ALA A 10 -2.48 -3.51 -8.34
CA ALA A 10 -1.91 -2.27 -8.86
C ALA A 10 -0.38 -2.19 -8.67
N ALA A 11 0.13 -2.69 -7.53
CA ALA A 11 1.56 -2.75 -7.27
C ALA A 11 2.28 -3.73 -8.20
N VAL A 12 1.72 -4.93 -8.42
CA VAL A 12 2.29 -5.92 -9.36
C VAL A 12 2.39 -5.31 -10.76
N GLU A 13 1.33 -4.65 -11.23
CA GLU A 13 1.31 -3.99 -12.53
C GLU A 13 2.38 -2.89 -12.64
N ALA A 14 2.47 -2.02 -11.64
CA ALA A 14 3.46 -0.93 -11.62
C ALA A 14 4.91 -1.46 -11.61
N LEU A 15 5.17 -2.57 -10.93
CA LEU A 15 6.51 -3.14 -10.79
C LEU A 15 6.92 -4.02 -11.98
N ALA A 16 5.97 -4.54 -12.76
CA ALA A 16 6.21 -5.35 -13.96
C ALA A 16 7.03 -4.62 -15.03
N SER A 17 6.92 -3.29 -15.10
CA SER A 17 7.69 -2.44 -16.02
C SER A 17 9.06 -2.02 -15.49
N GLY A 18 9.48 -2.52 -14.32
CA GLY A 18 10.73 -2.11 -13.67
C GLY A 18 10.63 -0.81 -12.84
N GLY A 19 9.43 -0.26 -12.66
CA GLY A 19 9.19 1.00 -11.95
C GLY A 19 9.20 0.94 -10.42
N ARG A 20 8.43 1.84 -9.79
CA ARG A 20 8.12 1.85 -8.35
C ARG A 20 6.61 1.95 -8.21
N PHE A 21 6.09 1.52 -7.07
CA PHE A 21 4.67 1.71 -6.74
C PHE A 21 4.54 2.81 -5.69
N ALA A 22 3.59 3.74 -5.87
CA ALA A 22 3.34 4.82 -4.91
C ALA A 22 1.89 4.77 -4.44
N LEU A 23 1.69 4.84 -3.12
CA LEU A 23 0.37 4.78 -2.47
C LEU A 23 0.17 5.97 -1.54
N GLY A 24 -0.83 6.79 -1.85
CA GLY A 24 -1.34 7.83 -0.96
C GLY A 24 -2.39 7.27 0.00
N LEU A 25 -2.27 7.57 1.30
CA LEU A 25 -3.18 7.16 2.36
C LEU A 25 -3.90 8.37 2.95
N SER A 26 -5.24 8.39 2.95
CA SER A 26 -6.03 9.51 3.51
C SER A 26 -6.12 9.52 5.05
N GLY A 27 -5.55 8.54 5.75
CA GLY A 27 -5.71 8.39 7.21
C GLY A 27 -7.00 7.67 7.62
N GLY A 28 -7.45 7.89 8.86
CA GLY A 28 -8.66 7.28 9.43
C GLY A 28 -8.63 5.74 9.48
N SER A 29 -9.80 5.11 9.40
CA SER A 29 -9.95 3.64 9.49
C SER A 29 -9.32 2.87 8.32
N LEU A 30 -8.97 3.56 7.22
CA LEU A 30 -8.28 2.97 6.08
C LEU A 30 -6.91 2.41 6.48
N VAL A 31 -6.19 3.11 7.35
CA VAL A 31 -4.85 2.72 7.81
C VAL A 31 -4.91 1.43 8.59
N GLU A 32 -5.87 1.31 9.51
CA GLU A 32 -6.08 0.11 10.31
C GLU A 32 -6.54 -1.08 9.44
N LEU A 33 -7.43 -0.83 8.48
CA LEU A 33 -7.89 -1.85 7.55
C LEU A 33 -6.70 -2.37 6.73
N LEU A 34 -5.90 -1.50 6.14
CA LEU A 34 -4.76 -1.90 5.31
C LEU A 34 -3.63 -2.52 6.13
N SER A 35 -3.35 -2.03 7.34
CA SER A 35 -2.30 -2.62 8.19
C SER A 35 -2.61 -4.08 8.56
N ARG A 36 -3.89 -4.44 8.73
CA ARG A 36 -4.34 -5.81 8.95
C ARG A 36 -4.35 -6.66 7.69
N GLU A 37 -4.86 -6.11 6.59
CA GLU A 37 -5.22 -6.90 5.40
C GLU A 37 -4.12 -6.95 4.33
N LEU A 38 -3.23 -5.96 4.28
CA LEU A 38 -2.16 -5.87 3.27
C LEU A 38 -1.04 -6.91 3.50
N PRO A 39 -0.55 -7.18 4.72
CA PRO A 39 0.49 -8.20 4.93
C PRO A 39 0.13 -9.61 4.42
N PRO A 40 -1.05 -10.18 4.70
CA PRO A 40 -1.41 -11.48 4.12
C PRO A 40 -1.61 -11.41 2.60
N ALA A 41 -2.12 -10.31 2.05
CA ALA A 41 -2.25 -10.13 0.60
C ALA A 41 -0.90 -10.08 -0.12
N LEU A 42 0.10 -9.40 0.45
CA LEU A 42 1.46 -9.34 -0.07
C LEU A 42 2.14 -10.72 -0.08
N ARG A 43 1.92 -11.55 0.94
CA ARG A 43 2.43 -12.94 0.96
C ARG A 43 1.91 -13.78 -0.21
N ALA A 44 0.71 -13.48 -0.70
CA ALA A 44 0.10 -14.16 -1.83
C ALA A 44 0.53 -13.61 -3.20
N ALA A 45 1.30 -12.51 -3.24
CA ALA A 45 1.67 -11.81 -4.48
C ALA A 45 3.15 -11.36 -4.45
N PRO A 46 4.10 -12.27 -4.71
CA PRO A 46 5.53 -11.96 -4.64
C PRO A 46 5.99 -10.88 -5.63
N GLY A 47 5.26 -10.66 -6.72
CA GLY A 47 5.55 -9.59 -7.71
C GLY A 47 5.30 -8.17 -7.20
N ALA A 48 4.67 -8.02 -6.03
CA ALA A 48 4.30 -6.74 -5.46
C ALA A 48 5.43 -6.10 -4.61
N ASP A 49 6.62 -6.71 -4.47
CA ASP A 49 7.79 -6.24 -3.69
C ASP A 49 7.65 -4.90 -2.93
N PRO A 50 7.32 -4.93 -1.62
CA PRO A 50 7.15 -3.75 -0.78
C PRO A 50 8.40 -2.88 -0.65
N SER A 51 9.61 -3.41 -0.91
CA SER A 51 10.85 -2.62 -0.83
C SER A 51 10.92 -1.53 -1.90
N ARG A 52 10.10 -1.64 -2.95
CA ARG A 52 10.00 -0.69 -4.07
C ARG A 52 8.79 0.24 -3.95
N TRP A 53 8.16 0.29 -2.77
CA TRP A 53 6.99 1.12 -2.53
C TRP A 53 7.37 2.47 -1.92
N LEU A 54 6.65 3.50 -2.33
CA LEU A 54 6.54 4.76 -1.62
C LEU A 54 5.15 4.83 -1.00
N VAL A 55 5.07 4.90 0.33
CA VAL A 55 3.80 5.08 1.04
C VAL A 55 3.84 6.42 1.75
N ALA A 56 2.84 7.25 1.52
CA ALA A 56 2.73 8.57 2.12
C ALA A 56 1.29 8.87 2.52
N PHE A 57 1.09 9.69 3.54
CA PHE A 57 -0.22 10.26 3.81
C PHE A 57 -0.53 11.37 2.80
N CYS A 58 -1.79 11.44 2.37
CA CYS A 58 -2.27 12.50 1.47
C CYS A 58 -2.30 13.86 2.18
N ASP A 59 -2.58 13.83 3.49
CA ASP A 59 -2.66 14.96 4.39
C ASP A 59 -2.33 14.48 5.82
N GLU A 60 -1.94 15.40 6.70
CA GLU A 60 -1.71 15.12 8.12
C GLU A 60 -1.98 16.39 8.95
N ARG A 61 -2.32 16.21 10.21
CA ARG A 61 -2.51 17.26 11.19
C ARG A 61 -1.16 17.66 11.78
N LEU A 62 -0.90 18.96 11.86
CA LEU A 62 0.26 19.47 12.61
C LEU A 62 0.01 19.30 14.12
N VAL A 63 0.51 18.21 14.69
CA VAL A 63 0.41 17.87 16.11
C VAL A 63 1.79 17.51 16.67
N PRO A 64 2.01 17.62 17.99
CA PRO A 64 3.22 17.07 18.61
C PRO A 64 3.33 15.56 18.36
N PRO A 65 4.56 15.02 18.21
CA PRO A 65 4.80 13.59 18.10
C PRO A 65 4.49 12.83 19.40
#